data_AF-A0A347WJH7-F1
#
_entry.id   AF-A0A347WJH7-F1
#
_cell.length_a   1.000
_cell.length_b   1.000
_cell.length_c   1.000
_cell.angle_alpha   90.00
_cell.angle_beta   90.00
_cell.angle_gamma   90.00
#
_symmetry.space_group_name_H-M   'P 1'
#
loop_
_entity.id
_entity.type
_entity.pdbx_description
1 polymer ?
#
loop_
_entity_poly.entity_id
_entity_poly.type
_entity_poly.pdbx_seq_one_letter_code
_entity_poly.pdbx_strand_id
1 'polypeptide(L)'
;MNVNIYNLVAGEVLPITDVNDFSFSDKLLGEGFGVEPSNGKIYAPVDGKISTIFKMKHAFSIQVTERVELLIHMGINTLTIEEGSPFTLFIEEGQSVEAGDLLAEVDLAALDALLKERTIICAITSMEWIQDFKLHQVGQAAVGDLLASFDIPDNAGFQAKEFTNDSQ
;
A
#
# COMPACT_ATOMS: atom_id res chain seq x y z
N MET A 1 -4.00 -9.33 17.71
CA MET A 1 -4.94 -8.31 17.16
C MET A 1 -5.25 -8.59 15.69
N ASN A 2 -6.51 -8.56 15.25
CA ASN A 2 -6.88 -8.65 13.82
C ASN A 2 -7.00 -7.25 13.21
N VAL A 3 -6.50 -7.07 11.98
CA VAL A 3 -6.54 -5.80 11.22
C VAL A 3 -7.24 -6.04 9.89
N ASN A 4 -8.21 -5.18 9.59
CA ASN A 4 -8.92 -5.15 8.31
C ASN A 4 -8.33 -4.06 7.42
N ILE A 5 -8.15 -4.38 6.14
CA ILE A 5 -7.69 -3.47 5.09
C ILE A 5 -8.84 -3.27 4.10
N TYR A 6 -9.32 -2.03 4.01
CA TYR A 6 -10.39 -1.64 3.11
C TYR A 6 -9.83 -1.17 1.77
N ASN A 7 -10.69 -1.15 0.76
CA ASN A 7 -10.32 -0.68 -0.55
C ASN A 7 -10.04 0.82 -0.54
N LEU A 8 -8.82 1.19 -0.95
CA LEU A 8 -8.32 2.56 -1.02
C LEU A 8 -8.78 3.33 -2.26
N VAL A 9 -9.19 2.64 -3.33
CA VAL A 9 -9.63 3.28 -4.58
C VAL A 9 -10.63 2.41 -5.31
N ALA A 10 -11.69 3.00 -5.86
CA ALA A 10 -12.67 2.22 -6.62
C ALA A 10 -12.01 1.69 -7.90
N GLY A 11 -12.18 0.41 -8.22
CA GLY A 11 -11.51 -0.19 -9.37
C GLY A 11 -11.50 -1.71 -9.35
N GLU A 12 -10.64 -2.29 -10.18
CA GLU A 12 -10.44 -3.73 -10.24
C GLU A 12 -9.29 -4.14 -9.30
N VAL A 13 -9.62 -4.91 -8.27
CA VAL A 13 -8.66 -5.47 -7.32
C VAL A 13 -8.02 -6.70 -7.92
N LEU A 14 -6.69 -6.76 -7.83
CA LEU A 14 -5.90 -7.89 -8.28
C LEU A 14 -5.01 -8.42 -7.14
N PRO A 15 -4.71 -9.73 -7.10
CA PRO A 15 -3.69 -10.26 -6.23
C PRO A 15 -2.36 -9.53 -6.43
N ILE A 16 -1.56 -9.38 -5.37
CA ILE A 16 -0.25 -8.73 -5.51
C ILE A 16 0.66 -9.44 -6.52
N THR A 17 0.48 -10.76 -6.69
CA THR A 17 1.20 -11.60 -7.66
C THR A 17 0.91 -11.26 -9.12
N ASP A 18 -0.19 -10.56 -9.38
CA ASP A 18 -0.64 -10.20 -10.73
C ASP A 18 -0.28 -8.74 -11.07
N VAL A 19 0.33 -8.02 -10.12
CA VAL A 19 0.85 -6.65 -10.32
C VAL A 19 2.05 -6.71 -11.27
N ASN A 20 2.10 -5.82 -12.26
CA ASN A 20 3.16 -5.79 -13.26
C ASN A 20 4.46 -5.11 -12.75
N ASP A 21 4.89 -5.46 -11.55
CA ASP A 21 6.18 -5.05 -10.97
C ASP A 21 6.75 -6.22 -10.18
N PHE A 22 7.92 -6.71 -10.62
CA PHE A 22 8.55 -7.89 -10.03
C PHE A 22 8.79 -7.78 -8.52
N SER A 23 9.09 -6.57 -8.03
CA SER A 23 9.36 -6.30 -6.62
C SER A 23 8.12 -6.54 -5.75
N PHE A 24 6.92 -6.33 -6.31
CA PHE A 24 5.65 -6.59 -5.66
C PHE A 24 5.09 -7.97 -5.99
N SER A 25 5.15 -8.40 -7.25
CA SER A 25 4.60 -9.70 -7.68
C SER A 25 5.29 -10.89 -7.03
N ASP A 26 6.59 -10.78 -6.76
CA ASP A 26 7.38 -11.78 -6.05
C ASP A 26 7.38 -11.54 -4.52
N LYS A 27 6.57 -10.58 -4.04
CA LYS A 27 6.40 -10.22 -2.62
C LYS A 27 7.70 -9.80 -1.93
N LEU A 28 8.68 -9.31 -2.68
CA LEU A 28 9.97 -8.88 -2.13
C LEU A 28 9.82 -7.61 -1.28
N LEU A 29 8.91 -6.72 -1.67
CA LEU A 29 8.62 -5.48 -0.92
C LEU A 29 7.49 -5.61 0.10
N GLY A 30 6.73 -6.70 0.07
CA GLY A 30 5.62 -6.89 0.99
C GLY A 30 4.51 -7.79 0.45
N GLU A 31 3.53 -8.05 1.29
CA GLU A 31 2.32 -8.81 0.97
C GLU A 31 1.13 -7.84 0.85
N GLY A 32 0.17 -8.11 -0.04
CA GLY A 32 -0.95 -7.18 -0.20
C GLY A 32 -1.78 -7.41 -1.45
N PHE A 33 -2.13 -6.31 -2.13
CA PHE A 33 -2.90 -6.33 -3.38
C PHE A 33 -2.62 -5.09 -4.23
N GLY A 34 -2.94 -5.20 -5.52
CA GLY A 34 -3.03 -4.08 -6.44
C GLY A 34 -4.48 -3.70 -6.74
N VAL A 35 -4.71 -2.48 -7.17
CA VAL A 35 -5.99 -2.03 -7.68
C VAL A 35 -5.76 -1.24 -8.96
N GLU A 36 -6.39 -1.65 -10.06
CA GLU A 36 -6.52 -0.84 -11.27
C GLU A 36 -7.61 0.21 -11.05
N PRO A 37 -7.24 1.49 -10.87
CA PRO A 37 -8.17 2.50 -10.40
C PRO A 37 -9.12 2.93 -11.52
N SER A 38 -10.40 3.09 -11.16
CA SER A 38 -11.43 3.73 -11.98
C SER A 38 -11.46 5.26 -11.80
N ASN A 39 -10.91 5.75 -10.68
CA ASN A 39 -10.74 7.18 -10.39
C ASN A 39 -9.44 7.44 -9.62
N GLY A 40 -9.00 8.70 -9.57
CA GLY A 40 -7.72 9.06 -8.96
C GLY A 40 -7.73 9.24 -7.44
N LYS A 41 -8.86 9.06 -6.73
CA LYS A 41 -8.96 9.40 -5.31
C LYS A 41 -8.55 8.22 -4.44
N ILE A 42 -7.53 8.46 -3.63
CA ILE A 42 -6.93 7.45 -2.76
C ILE A 42 -7.34 7.74 -1.32
N TYR A 43 -7.97 6.75 -0.71
CA TYR A 43 -8.49 6.81 0.65
C TYR A 43 -7.67 5.94 1.59
N ALA A 44 -7.72 6.23 2.90
CA ALA A 44 -7.03 5.43 3.89
C ALA A 44 -7.66 4.03 3.96
N PRO A 45 -6.88 2.96 3.77
CA PRO A 45 -7.40 1.61 3.85
C PRO A 45 -7.48 1.09 5.30
N VAL A 46 -6.85 1.78 6.24
CA VAL A 46 -6.72 1.40 7.66
C VAL A 46 -6.64 2.67 8.52
N ASP A 47 -6.97 2.53 9.79
CA ASP A 47 -6.63 3.53 10.80
C ASP A 47 -5.13 3.50 11.07
N GLY A 48 -4.53 4.67 11.30
CA GLY A 48 -3.11 4.73 11.64
C GLY A 48 -2.52 6.13 11.60
N LYS A 49 -1.21 6.18 11.42
CA LYS A 49 -0.44 7.42 11.34
C LYS A 49 0.45 7.41 10.11
N ILE A 50 0.46 8.51 9.35
CA ILE A 50 1.37 8.67 8.22
C ILE A 50 2.81 8.69 8.75
N SER A 51 3.60 7.66 8.44
CA SER A 51 4.97 7.53 8.96
C SER A 51 6.02 8.09 8.01
N THR A 52 5.79 7.99 6.71
CA THR A 52 6.74 8.46 5.69
C THR A 52 6.00 8.91 4.46
N ILE A 53 6.40 10.07 3.92
CA ILE A 53 5.99 10.53 2.59
C ILE A 53 7.24 10.53 1.71
N PHE A 54 7.20 9.78 0.60
CA PHE A 54 8.34 9.70 -0.29
C PHE A 54 8.51 11.02 -1.04
N LYS A 55 9.76 11.42 -1.29
CA LYS A 55 10.11 12.72 -1.90
C LYS A 55 9.30 13.04 -3.17
N MET A 56 9.14 12.05 -4.05
CA MET A 56 8.41 12.22 -5.32
C MET A 56 6.88 12.13 -5.16
N LYS A 57 6.36 12.01 -3.94
CA LYS A 57 4.92 11.92 -3.58
C LYS A 57 4.12 10.78 -4.20
N HIS A 58 4.75 9.93 -5.00
CA HIS A 58 4.17 8.71 -5.57
C HIS A 58 3.86 7.62 -4.54
N ALA A 59 4.39 7.71 -3.33
CA ALA A 59 4.16 6.72 -2.29
C ALA A 59 4.18 7.35 -0.90
N PHE A 60 3.50 6.70 0.03
CA PHE A 60 3.53 7.02 1.46
C PHE A 60 3.26 5.77 2.29
N SER A 61 3.67 5.78 3.55
CA SER A 61 3.47 4.69 4.49
C SER A 61 2.50 5.09 5.61
N ILE A 62 1.63 4.17 6.00
CA ILE A 62 0.73 4.27 7.14
C ILE A 62 1.20 3.27 8.19
N GLN A 63 1.62 3.77 9.33
CA GLN A 63 1.92 2.98 10.52
C GLN A 63 0.61 2.60 11.23
N VAL A 64 0.31 1.31 11.27
CA VAL A 64 -0.88 0.75 11.96
C VAL A 64 -0.59 0.49 13.43
N THR A 65 0.62 -0.01 13.71
CA THR A 65 1.16 -0.20 15.07
C THR A 65 2.65 0.16 15.06
N GLU A 66 3.32 0.17 16.21
CA GLU A 66 4.76 0.49 16.28
C GLU A 66 5.65 -0.34 15.35
N ARG A 67 5.21 -1.54 14.94
CA ARG A 67 6.00 -2.47 14.12
C ARG A 67 5.38 -2.81 12.77
N VAL A 68 4.14 -2.38 12.52
CA VAL A 68 3.41 -2.73 11.30
C VAL A 68 3.14 -1.50 10.45
N GLU A 69 3.61 -1.56 9.21
CA GLU A 69 3.46 -0.50 8.23
C GLU A 69 2.83 -1.00 6.93
N LEU A 70 1.93 -0.20 6.37
CA LEU A 70 1.39 -0.36 5.03
C LEU A 70 1.98 0.71 4.12
N LEU A 71 2.56 0.28 3.01
CA LEU A 71 2.98 1.12 1.91
C LEU A 71 1.83 1.25 0.91
N ILE A 72 1.49 2.51 0.58
CA ILE A 72 0.63 2.84 -0.55
C ILE A 72 1.51 3.41 -1.65
N HIS A 73 1.56 2.72 -2.80
CA HIS A 73 2.35 3.11 -3.95
C HIS A 73 1.42 3.40 -5.14
N MET A 74 1.47 4.62 -5.66
CA MET A 74 0.57 5.12 -6.69
C MET A 74 1.22 5.06 -8.07
N GLY A 75 0.75 4.11 -8.88
CA GLY A 75 1.27 3.79 -10.21
C GLY A 75 2.54 2.96 -10.16
N ILE A 76 3.01 2.45 -11.31
CA ILE A 76 4.26 1.69 -11.43
C ILE A 76 5.27 2.49 -12.25
N ASN A 77 6.57 2.36 -11.92
CA ASN A 77 7.67 3.07 -12.59
C ASN A 77 7.55 4.62 -12.53
N THR A 78 6.95 5.15 -11.47
CA THR A 78 6.66 6.58 -11.29
C THR A 78 7.81 7.37 -10.65
N LEU A 79 8.88 6.68 -10.23
CA LEU A 79 10.11 7.28 -9.65
C LEU A 79 10.78 8.33 -10.55
N THR A 80 10.63 8.20 -11.88
CA THR A 80 11.26 9.11 -12.85
C THR A 80 10.47 10.39 -13.08
N ILE A 81 9.28 10.52 -12.50
CA ILE A 81 8.42 11.68 -12.70
C ILE A 81 8.90 12.79 -11.76
N GLU A 82 9.15 13.98 -12.30
CA GLU A 82 9.57 15.15 -11.51
C GLU A 82 8.55 15.53 -10.43
N GLU A 83 9.00 16.24 -9.40
CA GLU A 83 8.28 16.44 -8.14
C GLU A 83 6.90 17.10 -8.33
N GLY A 84 5.84 16.48 -7.79
CA GLY A 84 4.55 17.15 -7.54
C GLY A 84 3.44 17.01 -8.61
N SER A 85 3.67 16.29 -9.70
CA SER A 85 2.61 15.91 -10.66
C SER A 85 2.98 14.55 -11.25
N PRO A 86 2.08 13.56 -11.33
CA PRO A 86 0.61 13.64 -11.22
C PRO A 86 0.03 13.42 -9.82
N PHE A 87 0.85 13.53 -8.76
CA PHE A 87 0.43 13.17 -7.40
C PHE A 87 0.17 14.40 -6.53
N THR A 88 -1.04 14.50 -6.00
CA THR A 88 -1.42 15.45 -4.96
C THR A 88 -1.65 14.70 -3.65
N LEU A 89 -0.96 15.09 -2.58
CA LEU A 89 -1.18 14.54 -1.24
C LEU A 89 -1.94 15.56 -0.39
N PHE A 90 -2.90 15.09 0.39
CA PHE A 90 -3.68 15.87 1.36
C PHE A 90 -3.27 15.56 2.81
N ILE A 91 -2.07 15.00 2.97
CA ILE A 91 -1.53 14.50 4.22
C ILE A 91 -0.14 15.02 4.49
N GLU A 92 0.23 15.01 5.76
CA GLU A 92 1.57 15.35 6.26
C GLU A 92 2.15 14.20 7.09
N GLU A 93 3.47 14.10 7.15
CA GLU A 93 4.13 13.13 8.03
C GLU A 93 3.75 13.38 9.48
N GLY A 94 3.42 12.30 10.19
CA GLY A 94 2.96 12.33 11.56
C GLY A 94 1.46 12.56 11.75
N GLN A 95 0.71 12.83 10.68
CA GLN A 95 -0.75 12.96 10.73
C GLN A 95 -1.42 11.62 11.07
N SER A 96 -2.41 11.65 11.97
CA SER A 96 -3.30 10.49 12.20
C SER A 96 -4.44 10.49 11.19
N VAL A 97 -4.81 9.30 10.72
CA VAL A 97 -5.85 9.09 9.71
C VAL A 97 -6.75 7.92 10.11
N GLU A 98 -8.01 7.99 9.73
CA GLU A 98 -9.00 6.93 9.90
C GLU A 98 -9.34 6.31 8.54
N ALA A 99 -9.71 5.02 8.54
CA ALA A 99 -10.14 4.33 7.34
C ALA A 99 -11.26 5.10 6.62
N GLY A 100 -11.05 5.39 5.34
CA GLY A 100 -11.97 6.20 4.53
C GLY A 100 -11.61 7.69 4.43
N ASP A 101 -10.58 8.18 5.13
CA ASP A 101 -10.07 9.54 4.93
C ASP A 101 -9.45 9.70 3.53
N LEU A 102 -9.67 10.85 2.88
CA LEU A 102 -9.03 11.15 1.60
C LEU A 102 -7.56 11.51 1.83
N LEU A 103 -6.65 10.71 1.27
CA LEU A 103 -5.20 10.86 1.47
C LEU A 103 -4.50 11.51 0.29
N ALA A 104 -4.88 11.13 -0.93
CA ALA A 104 -4.22 11.58 -2.14
C ALA A 104 -5.16 11.61 -3.34
N GLU A 105 -4.73 12.32 -4.37
CA GLU A 105 -5.33 12.32 -5.70
C GLU A 105 -4.25 12.11 -6.76
N VAL A 106 -4.53 11.21 -7.70
CA VAL A 106 -3.67 10.84 -8.82
C VAL A 106 -4.34 11.26 -10.13
N ASP A 107 -3.66 12.08 -10.93
CA ASP A 107 -4.10 12.34 -12.30
C ASP A 107 -3.80 11.12 -13.19
N LEU A 108 -4.79 10.25 -13.33
CA LEU A 108 -4.70 9.03 -14.15
C LEU A 108 -4.44 9.34 -15.63
N ALA A 109 -5.00 10.44 -16.15
CA ALA A 109 -4.79 10.82 -17.54
C ALA A 109 -3.35 11.29 -17.78
N ALA A 110 -2.75 11.98 -16.81
CA ALA A 110 -1.34 12.34 -16.84
C ALA A 110 -0.43 11.10 -16.73
N LEU A 111 -0.79 10.09 -15.93
CA LEU A 111 -0.05 8.81 -15.91
C LEU A 111 -0.10 8.11 -17.27
N ASP A 112 -1.28 8.02 -17.89
CA ASP A 112 -1.45 7.43 -19.22
C ASP A 112 -0.61 8.20 -20.28
N ALA A 113 -0.60 9.53 -20.23
CA ALA A 113 0.19 10.37 -21.13
C ALA A 113 1.71 10.17 -20.96
N LEU A 114 2.14 9.79 -19.76
CA LEU A 114 3.54 9.46 -19.44
C LEU A 114 3.89 7.99 -19.71
N LEU A 115 2.95 7.20 -20.24
CA LEU A 115 3.09 5.75 -20.46
C LEU A 115 3.47 5.00 -19.18
N LYS A 116 2.86 5.40 -18.06
CA LYS A 116 3.03 4.78 -16.75
C LYS A 116 1.80 3.96 -16.40
N GLU A 117 2.01 2.91 -15.63
CA GLU A 117 0.88 2.08 -15.18
C GLU A 117 0.16 2.75 -14.03
N ARG A 118 -1.16 2.55 -14.00
CA ARG A 118 -2.06 3.22 -13.06
C ARG A 118 -2.31 2.40 -11.80
N THR A 119 -1.84 1.15 -11.75
CA THR A 119 -2.04 0.25 -10.61
C THR A 119 -1.62 0.93 -9.31
N ILE A 120 -2.54 1.02 -8.37
CA ILE A 120 -2.26 1.48 -7.01
C ILE A 120 -2.05 0.26 -6.14
N ILE A 121 -0.93 0.21 -5.42
CA ILE A 121 -0.52 -0.96 -4.65
C ILE A 121 -0.67 -0.64 -3.17
N CYS A 122 -1.28 -1.56 -2.44
CA CYS A 122 -1.30 -1.58 -0.98
C CYS A 122 -0.52 -2.79 -0.51
N ALA A 123 0.64 -2.57 0.11
CA ALA A 123 1.54 -3.63 0.55
C ALA A 123 1.93 -3.46 2.02
N ILE A 124 1.90 -4.55 2.77
CA ILE A 124 2.38 -4.63 4.15
C ILE A 124 3.88 -4.96 4.05
N THR A 125 4.72 -3.98 4.37
CA THR A 125 6.19 -4.08 4.22
C THR A 125 6.85 -4.83 5.38
N SER A 126 6.20 -4.81 6.54
CA SER A 126 6.63 -5.44 7.80
C SER A 126 6.09 -6.88 7.93
N MET A 127 6.31 -7.71 6.91
CA MET A 127 5.69 -9.05 6.81
C MET A 127 6.06 -9.99 7.97
N GLU A 128 7.22 -9.78 8.59
CA GLU A 128 7.66 -10.56 9.73
C GLU A 128 6.83 -10.29 11.00
N TRP A 129 6.07 -9.20 11.07
CA TRP A 129 5.25 -8.88 12.26
C TRP A 129 3.78 -9.28 12.10
N ILE A 130 3.42 -9.94 11.00
CA ILE A 130 2.04 -10.33 10.69
C ILE A 130 1.91 -11.83 10.43
N GLN A 131 0.69 -12.33 10.54
CA GLN A 131 0.29 -13.70 10.23
C GLN A 131 -1.07 -13.71 9.53
N ASP A 132 -1.42 -14.85 8.93
CA ASP A 132 -2.76 -15.12 8.40
C ASP A 132 -3.30 -14.05 7.44
N PHE A 133 -2.43 -13.45 6.62
CA PHE A 133 -2.85 -12.55 5.55
C PHE A 133 -3.83 -13.26 4.61
N LYS A 134 -4.98 -12.64 4.40
CA LYS A 134 -6.05 -13.14 3.52
C LYS A 134 -6.55 -12.00 2.66
N LEU A 135 -6.57 -12.22 1.35
CA LEU A 135 -7.29 -11.41 0.38
C LEU A 135 -8.68 -12.04 0.19
N HIS A 136 -9.72 -11.34 0.61
CA HIS A 136 -11.11 -11.82 0.62
C HIS A 136 -11.81 -11.65 -0.72
N GLN A 137 -11.41 -10.64 -1.51
CA GLN A 137 -12.05 -10.30 -2.77
C GLN A 137 -11.04 -9.82 -3.81
N VAL A 138 -11.28 -10.22 -5.06
CA VAL A 138 -10.64 -9.72 -6.29
C VAL A 138 -11.73 -9.32 -7.29
N GLY A 139 -11.37 -8.57 -8.32
CA GLY A 139 -12.30 -8.00 -9.29
C GLY A 139 -12.83 -6.64 -8.84
N GLN A 140 -13.98 -6.23 -9.37
CA GLN A 140 -14.52 -4.89 -9.12
C GLN A 140 -14.88 -4.68 -7.64
N ALA A 141 -14.39 -3.58 -7.06
CA ALA A 141 -14.68 -3.16 -5.69
C ALA A 141 -14.84 -1.64 -5.58
N ALA A 142 -15.71 -1.19 -4.68
CA ALA A 142 -15.90 0.21 -4.32
C ALA A 142 -14.93 0.62 -3.20
N VAL A 143 -14.73 1.93 -3.03
CA VAL A 143 -13.98 2.46 -1.88
C VAL A 143 -14.65 2.03 -0.58
N GLY A 144 -13.87 1.56 0.39
CA GLY A 144 -14.35 1.11 1.69
C GLY A 144 -14.81 -0.35 1.75
N ASP A 145 -14.82 -1.10 0.64
CA ASP A 145 -15.06 -2.55 0.67
C ASP A 145 -13.93 -3.25 1.42
N LEU A 146 -14.25 -4.25 2.25
CA LEU A 146 -13.24 -5.05 2.95
C LEU A 146 -12.51 -5.96 1.94
N LEU A 147 -11.23 -5.68 1.68
CA LEU A 147 -10.45 -6.46 0.71
C LEU A 147 -9.56 -7.49 1.37
N ALA A 148 -8.85 -7.11 2.43
CA ALA A 148 -7.90 -8.00 3.07
C ALA A 148 -7.97 -7.91 4.59
N SER A 149 -7.43 -8.93 5.25
CA SER A 149 -7.19 -8.89 6.68
C SER A 149 -5.93 -9.65 7.03
N PHE A 150 -5.30 -9.28 8.15
CA PHE A 150 -4.17 -10.00 8.71
C PHE A 150 -4.20 -9.93 10.23
N ASP A 151 -3.47 -10.83 10.86
CA ASP A 151 -3.33 -10.88 12.31
C ASP A 151 -1.94 -10.38 12.72
N ILE A 152 -1.91 -9.53 13.74
CA ILE A 152 -0.71 -9.13 14.47
C ILE A 152 -0.66 -9.99 15.74
N PRO A 153 0.32 -10.88 15.89
CA PRO A 153 0.45 -11.71 17.08
C PRO A 153 0.66 -10.86 18.34
N ASP A 154 0.02 -11.22 19.45
CA ASP A 154 0.12 -10.47 20.72
C ASP A 154 1.50 -10.61 21.42
N ASN A 155 2.42 -11.39 20.84
CA ASN A 155 3.65 -11.80 21.50
C ASN A 155 4.78 -10.77 21.29
N ALA A 156 5.18 -10.16 22.40
CA ALA A 156 6.38 -9.34 22.61
C ALA A 156 7.72 -10.09 22.37
N GLY A 157 7.83 -10.86 21.30
CA GLY A 157 8.94 -11.78 21.05
C GLY A 157 8.93 -12.43 19.68
N PHE A 158 8.44 -11.76 18.63
CA PHE A 158 8.83 -12.18 17.28
C PHE A 158 10.35 -12.00 17.19
N GLN A 159 11.09 -13.11 17.28
CA GLN A 159 12.48 -13.10 16.90
C GLN A 159 12.48 -12.91 15.39
N ALA A 160 12.72 -11.66 14.96
CA ALA A 160 13.17 -11.40 13.60
C ALA A 160 14.25 -12.46 13.32
N LYS A 161 14.05 -13.29 12.28
CA LYS A 161 15.09 -14.21 11.84
C LYS A 161 16.35 -13.37 11.68
N GLU A 162 17.33 -13.58 12.56
CA GLU A 162 18.66 -13.04 12.32
C GLU A 162 19.08 -13.60 10.97
N PHE A 163 19.17 -12.73 9.96
CA PHE A 163 19.94 -13.05 8.77
C PHE A 163 21.38 -13.16 9.24
N THR A 164 21.76 -14.35 9.69
CA THR A 164 23.16 -14.72 9.87
C THR A 164 23.79 -14.57 8.49
N ASN A 165 24.60 -13.52 8.36
CA ASN A 165 25.36 -13.22 7.17
C ASN A 165 26.50 -14.25 7.08
N ASP A 166 26.15 -15.50 6.77
CA ASP A 166 27.11 -16.55 6.46
C ASP A 166 27.51 -16.40 4.99
N SER A 167 28.32 -15.37 4.75
CA SER A 167 29.24 -15.32 3.62
C SER A 167 30.60 -15.83 4.10
N GLN A 168 30.86 -17.12 3.88
CA GLN A 168 32.21 -17.64 3.64
C GLN A 168 32.52 -17.56 2.15
#